data_AF-A0A832QC98-F1
#
_entry.id   AF-A0A832QC98-F1
#
_cell.length_a   1.000
_cell.length_b   1.000
_cell.length_c   1.000
_cell.angle_alpha   90.00
_cell.angle_beta   90.00
_cell.angle_gamma   90.00
#
_symmetry.space_group_name_H-M   'P 1'
#
loop_
_entity.id
_entity.type
_entity.pdbx_description
1 polymer ?
#
loop_
_entity_poly.entity_id
_entity_poly.type
_entity_poly.pdbx_seq_one_letter_code
_entity_poly.pdbx_strand_id
1 'polypeptide(L)'
;MVELVVGIEKEEEKNIEYYLEFLHLGDAVDEEYIERYRKSNWKNGTFNGEEKGKYNGNLMDDYEANYALKLLSLGLCLFREPKFKEGCNSRADFFVYSEELKDGVLVEITSLPRKHNSESKSRQHDNLSKSSDTKVPFIPLFKEDLEDMGVFFTLEAIDSQE
;
A
#
# COMPACT_ATOMS: atom_id res chain seq x y z
N MET A 1 40.77 6.46 34.85
CA MET A 1 39.40 5.98 34.53
C MET A 1 38.87 6.89 33.45
N VAL A 2 38.47 6.34 32.31
CA VAL A 2 37.89 7.10 31.20
C VAL A 2 36.39 6.80 31.23
N GLU A 3 35.57 7.81 31.53
CA GLU A 3 34.12 7.69 31.43
C GLU A 3 33.73 7.69 29.96
N LEU A 4 33.19 6.56 29.50
CA LEU A 4 32.59 6.43 28.18
C LEU A 4 31.18 7.04 28.26
N VAL A 5 31.04 8.30 27.87
CA VAL A 5 29.72 8.91 27.66
C VAL A 5 29.19 8.39 26.33
N VAL A 6 28.46 7.27 26.38
CA VAL A 6 27.66 6.81 25.25
C VAL A 6 26.47 7.75 25.14
N GLY A 7 26.56 8.75 24.26
CA GLY A 7 25.42 9.54 23.84
C GLY A 7 24.46 8.62 23.09
N ILE A 8 23.47 8.09 23.79
CA ILE A 8 22.30 7.49 23.14
C ILE A 8 21.52 8.67 22.59
N GLU A 9 21.70 8.97 21.30
CA GLU A 9 20.78 9.85 20.58
C GLU A 9 19.39 9.26 20.73
N LYS A 10 18.46 10.04 21.28
CA LYS A 10 17.06 9.63 21.36
C LYS A 10 16.55 9.52 19.92
N GLU A 11 16.23 8.30 19.47
CA GLU A 11 15.41 8.14 18.27
C GLU A 11 14.11 8.93 18.48
N GLU A 12 13.81 9.83 17.55
CA GLU A 12 12.54 10.55 17.55
C GLU A 12 11.40 9.53 17.45
N GLU A 13 10.45 9.60 18.38
CA GLU A 13 9.31 8.70 18.45
C GLU A 13 8.36 9.01 17.26
N LYS A 14 8.32 8.12 16.26
CA LYS A 14 7.55 8.34 15.02
C LYS A 14 6.07 8.00 15.22
N ASN A 15 5.25 8.95 15.65
CA ASN A 15 3.80 8.76 15.59
C ASN A 15 3.27 8.97 14.14
N ILE A 16 1.97 8.76 13.90
CA ILE A 16 1.37 9.03 12.58
C ILE A 16 1.53 10.50 12.14
N GLU A 17 1.58 11.44 13.09
CA GLU A 17 1.75 12.88 12.83
C GLU A 17 3.13 13.19 12.22
N TYR A 18 4.17 12.45 12.60
CA TYR A 18 5.48 12.51 11.96
C TYR A 18 5.36 12.31 10.44
N TYR A 19 4.60 11.30 10.00
CA TYR A 19 4.44 11.02 8.58
C TYR A 19 3.58 12.08 7.87
N LEU A 20 2.64 12.70 8.58
CA LEU A 20 1.84 13.81 8.04
C LEU A 20 2.69 15.04 7.68
N GLU A 21 3.90 15.20 8.21
CA GLU A 21 4.81 16.26 7.77
C GLU A 21 5.26 16.07 6.31
N PHE A 22 5.36 14.82 5.84
CA PHE A 22 5.90 14.46 4.53
C PHE A 22 4.84 14.00 3.54
N LEU A 23 3.75 13.41 4.04
CA LEU A 23 2.72 12.77 3.24
C LEU A 23 1.35 13.45 3.40
N HIS A 24 0.60 13.46 2.30
CA HIS A 24 -0.85 13.33 2.35
C HIS A 24 -1.17 11.83 2.33
N LEU A 25 -1.77 11.30 3.39
CA LEU A 25 -1.96 9.85 3.55
C LEU A 25 -2.99 9.27 2.56
N GLY A 26 -3.92 10.09 2.08
CA GLY A 26 -5.02 9.64 1.22
C GLY A 26 -6.20 9.10 2.02
N ASP A 27 -6.92 8.14 1.47
CA ASP A 27 -8.15 7.59 2.09
C ASP A 27 -7.79 6.47 3.07
N ALA A 28 -8.36 6.50 4.28
CA ALA A 28 -8.27 5.36 5.20
C ALA A 28 -8.99 4.15 4.60
N VAL A 29 -8.38 2.97 4.74
CA VAL A 29 -8.88 1.71 4.19
C VAL A 29 -9.36 0.81 5.31
N ASP A 30 -10.63 0.42 5.23
CA ASP A 30 -11.24 -0.61 6.04
C ASP A 30 -11.92 -1.67 5.14
N GLU A 31 -12.57 -2.66 5.74
CA GLU A 31 -13.26 -3.73 5.00
C GLU A 31 -14.39 -3.18 4.11
N GLU A 32 -15.15 -2.18 4.58
CA GLU A 32 -16.23 -1.55 3.81
C GLU A 32 -15.68 -0.79 2.58
N TYR A 33 -14.55 -0.09 2.75
CA TYR A 33 -13.83 0.55 1.66
C TYR A 33 -13.42 -0.48 0.61
N ILE A 34 -12.81 -1.60 1.03
CA ILE A 34 -12.35 -2.64 0.11
C ILE A 34 -13.55 -3.23 -0.63
N GLU A 35 -14.64 -3.56 0.05
CA GLU A 35 -15.86 -4.07 -0.58
C GLU A 35 -16.41 -3.11 -1.64
N ARG A 36 -16.41 -1.80 -1.35
CA ARG A 36 -16.91 -0.76 -2.25
C ARG A 36 -16.01 -0.54 -3.47
N TYR A 37 -14.69 -0.58 -3.30
CA TYR A 37 -13.73 -0.15 -4.32
C TYR A 37 -13.00 -1.29 -5.03
N ARG A 38 -13.19 -2.56 -4.65
CA ARG A 38 -12.59 -3.71 -5.33
C ARG A 38 -13.15 -3.93 -6.75
N LYS A 39 -12.27 -4.10 -7.73
CA LYS A 39 -12.61 -4.27 -9.17
C LYS A 39 -13.55 -5.45 -9.45
N SER A 40 -13.40 -6.58 -8.75
CA SER A 40 -14.24 -7.77 -8.99
C SER A 40 -15.69 -7.58 -8.54
N ASN A 41 -15.93 -6.88 -7.43
CA ASN A 41 -17.28 -6.53 -6.97
C ASN A 41 -18.02 -5.66 -8.01
N TRP A 42 -17.27 -4.77 -8.67
CA TRP A 42 -17.76 -3.94 -9.76
C TRP A 42 -18.15 -4.71 -11.03
N LYS A 43 -17.37 -5.75 -11.38
CA LYS A 43 -17.66 -6.62 -12.53
C LYS A 43 -18.89 -7.50 -12.28
N ASN A 44 -19.09 -7.96 -11.05
CA ASN A 44 -20.15 -8.93 -10.70
C ASN A 44 -21.49 -8.31 -10.26
N GLY A 45 -21.62 -6.97 -10.30
CA GLY A 45 -22.94 -6.33 -10.38
C GLY A 45 -23.58 -5.87 -9.08
N THR A 46 -22.82 -5.53 -8.04
CA THR A 46 -23.39 -4.90 -6.82
C THR A 46 -23.72 -3.41 -6.95
N PHE A 47 -23.28 -2.74 -8.02
CA PHE A 47 -23.52 -1.30 -8.24
C PHE A 47 -24.46 -1.03 -9.43
N ASN A 48 -25.46 -0.17 -9.22
CA ASN A 48 -26.40 0.26 -10.26
C ASN A 48 -25.68 1.14 -11.30
N GLY A 49 -26.14 1.11 -12.56
CA GLY A 49 -25.44 1.72 -13.71
C GLY A 49 -25.07 3.20 -13.59
N GLU A 50 -25.73 3.97 -12.73
CA GLU A 50 -25.41 5.39 -12.48
C GLU A 50 -24.15 5.58 -11.60
N GLU A 51 -23.83 4.63 -10.72
CA GLU A 51 -22.63 4.68 -9.88
C GLU A 51 -21.39 4.28 -10.67
N LYS A 52 -21.55 3.46 -11.72
CA LYS A 52 -20.43 2.97 -12.54
C LYS A 52 -19.64 4.06 -13.26
N GLY A 53 -20.27 5.18 -13.58
CA GLY A 53 -19.62 6.30 -14.27
C GLY A 53 -18.75 7.18 -13.38
N LYS A 54 -18.97 7.19 -12.06
CA LYS A 54 -18.29 8.12 -11.13
C LYS A 54 -16.95 7.62 -10.59
N TYR A 55 -16.75 6.30 -10.48
CA TYR A 55 -15.63 5.73 -9.70
C TYR A 55 -14.66 4.85 -10.49
N ASN A 56 -14.80 4.77 -11.83
CA ASN A 56 -13.92 3.97 -12.69
C ASN A 56 -12.42 4.30 -12.55
N GLY A 57 -12.06 5.48 -12.02
CA GLY A 57 -10.67 5.92 -11.85
C GLY A 57 -9.94 5.34 -10.63
N ASN A 58 -10.66 4.94 -9.57
CA ASN A 58 -10.05 4.63 -8.26
C ASN A 58 -10.35 3.19 -7.81
N LEU A 59 -10.55 2.22 -8.70
CA LEU A 59 -10.83 0.85 -8.27
C LEU A 59 -9.55 0.12 -7.86
N MET A 60 -9.63 -0.59 -6.74
CA MET A 60 -8.57 -1.42 -6.19
C MET A 60 -8.52 -2.75 -6.94
N ASP A 61 -7.35 -3.18 -7.41
CA ASP A 61 -7.24 -4.50 -8.01
C ASP A 61 -7.32 -5.63 -6.96
N ASP A 62 -7.47 -6.88 -7.41
CA ASP A 62 -7.66 -8.00 -6.48
C ASP A 62 -6.38 -8.30 -5.66
N TYR A 63 -5.18 -7.98 -6.16
CA TYR A 63 -3.95 -8.13 -5.38
C TYR A 63 -3.88 -7.08 -4.28
N GLU A 64 -4.15 -5.82 -4.60
CA GLU A 64 -4.24 -4.72 -3.65
C GLU A 64 -5.30 -5.00 -2.57
N ALA A 65 -6.48 -5.47 -2.98
CA ALA A 65 -7.58 -5.79 -2.06
C ALA A 65 -7.24 -6.94 -1.11
N ASN A 66 -6.70 -8.03 -1.62
CA ASN A 66 -6.33 -9.17 -0.79
C ASN A 66 -5.14 -8.86 0.12
N TYR A 67 -4.19 -8.04 -0.35
CA TYR A 67 -3.10 -7.53 0.46
C TYR A 67 -3.62 -6.66 1.61
N ALA A 68 -4.50 -5.70 1.32
CA ALA A 68 -5.10 -4.81 2.32
C ALA A 68 -5.87 -5.59 3.38
N LEU A 69 -6.73 -6.55 2.98
CA LEU A 69 -7.45 -7.42 3.92
C LEU A 69 -6.51 -8.20 4.84
N LYS A 70 -5.40 -8.73 4.29
CA LYS A 70 -4.40 -9.43 5.09
C LYS A 70 -3.77 -8.51 6.14
N LEU A 71 -3.38 -7.29 5.76
CA LEU A 71 -2.78 -6.34 6.70
C LEU A 71 -3.77 -5.85 7.77
N LEU A 72 -5.04 -5.62 7.40
CA LEU A 72 -6.10 -5.31 8.36
C LEU A 72 -6.29 -6.42 9.39
N SER A 73 -6.25 -7.69 8.95
CA SER A 73 -6.35 -8.86 9.85
C SER A 73 -5.19 -8.96 10.86
N LEU A 74 -4.07 -8.31 10.57
CA LEU A 74 -2.91 -8.18 11.46
C LEU A 74 -3.00 -6.96 12.37
N GLY A 75 -4.08 -6.17 12.30
CA GLY A 75 -4.28 -4.97 13.10
C GLY A 75 -3.50 -3.74 12.60
N LEU A 76 -3.04 -3.75 11.35
CA LEU A 76 -2.35 -2.60 10.75
C LEU A 76 -3.35 -1.57 10.22
N CYS A 77 -2.96 -0.29 10.25
CA CYS A 77 -3.73 0.79 9.64
C CYS A 77 -3.24 1.00 8.21
N LEU A 78 -4.18 1.18 7.27
CA LEU A 78 -3.86 1.40 5.86
C LEU A 78 -4.47 2.69 5.36
N PHE A 79 -3.71 3.40 4.54
CA PHE A 79 -4.17 4.57 3.80
C PHE A 79 -3.80 4.40 2.33
N ARG A 80 -4.71 4.73 1.43
CA ARG A 80 -4.58 4.47 -0.01
C ARG A 80 -4.19 5.71 -0.79
N GLU A 81 -3.38 5.49 -1.82
CA GLU A 81 -2.83 6.54 -2.69
C GLU A 81 -2.12 7.67 -1.91
N PRO A 82 -1.25 7.35 -0.92
CA PRO A 82 -0.47 8.38 -0.27
C PRO A 82 0.38 9.14 -1.28
N LYS A 83 0.53 10.43 -1.04
CA LYS A 83 1.31 11.34 -1.88
C LYS A 83 2.28 12.13 -1.03
N PHE A 84 3.55 12.18 -1.46
CA PHE A 84 4.48 13.15 -0.90
C PHE A 84 3.99 14.59 -1.14
N LYS A 85 4.14 15.43 -0.12
CA LYS A 85 3.80 16.86 -0.21
C LYS A 85 4.71 17.58 -1.21
N GLU A 86 5.99 17.20 -1.27
CA GLU A 86 7.00 17.80 -2.14
C GLU A 86 7.94 16.74 -2.72
N GLY A 87 8.59 17.04 -3.86
CA GLY A 87 9.71 16.27 -4.38
C GLY A 87 9.40 14.93 -5.06
N CYS A 88 8.18 14.38 -4.94
CA CYS A 88 7.77 13.14 -5.63
C CYS A 88 6.44 13.32 -6.38
N ASN A 89 6.43 12.98 -7.67
CA ASN A 89 5.20 12.96 -8.47
C ASN A 89 4.58 11.56 -8.59
N SER A 90 5.27 10.54 -8.09
CA SER A 90 4.76 9.18 -8.02
C SER A 90 3.92 9.00 -6.75
N ARG A 91 2.88 8.17 -6.83
CA ARG A 91 2.09 7.72 -5.68
C ARG A 91 2.41 6.26 -5.42
N ALA A 92 2.39 5.87 -4.15
CA ALA A 92 2.36 4.48 -3.77
C ALA A 92 0.89 4.03 -3.71
N ASP A 93 0.63 2.73 -3.79
CA ASP A 93 -0.72 2.19 -3.59
C ASP A 93 -1.18 2.35 -2.14
N PHE A 94 -0.29 2.10 -1.18
CA PHE A 94 -0.60 2.18 0.25
C PHE A 94 0.48 2.86 1.09
N PHE A 95 0.05 3.49 2.18
CA PHE A 95 0.85 3.72 3.37
C PHE A 95 0.31 2.80 4.46
N VAL A 96 1.18 1.95 5.00
CA VAL A 96 0.87 0.99 6.05
C VAL A 96 1.49 1.47 7.34
N TYR A 97 0.70 1.58 8.41
CA TYR A 97 1.14 2.05 9.71
C TYR A 97 0.88 1.00 10.80
N SER A 98 1.88 0.77 11.64
CA SER A 98 1.77 -0.02 12.87
C SER A 98 1.68 0.92 14.07
N GLU A 99 0.51 0.94 14.71
CA GLU A 99 0.30 1.66 15.97
C GLU A 99 1.15 1.10 17.11
N GLU A 100 1.47 -0.20 17.07
CA GLU A 100 2.31 -0.84 18.09
C GLU A 100 3.77 -0.42 17.95
N LEU A 101 4.30 -0.47 16.73
CA LEU A 101 5.71 -0.15 16.46
C LEU A 101 5.96 1.35 16.32
N LYS A 102 4.89 2.15 16.20
CA LYS A 102 4.98 3.57 15.86
C LYS A 102 5.87 3.76 14.63
N ASP A 103 5.58 3.01 13.58
CA ASP A 103 6.33 3.08 12.34
C ASP A 103 5.41 2.77 11.15
N GLY A 104 5.77 3.30 9.99
CA GLY A 104 4.98 3.15 8.78
C GLY A 104 5.82 3.16 7.52
N VAL A 105 5.28 2.54 6.47
CA VAL A 105 5.97 2.25 5.22
C VAL A 105 5.06 2.47 4.03
N LEU A 106 5.62 3.03 2.96
CA LEU A 106 4.99 3.10 1.66
C LEU A 106 5.12 1.76 0.95
N VAL A 107 4.03 1.28 0.37
CA VAL A 107 3.98 0.03 -0.36
C VAL A 107 3.42 0.27 -1.76
N GLU A 108 4.19 -0.12 -2.77
CA GLU A 108 3.73 -0.15 -4.16
C GLU A 108 3.61 -1.60 -4.62
N ILE A 109 2.43 -1.99 -5.08
CA ILE A 109 2.12 -3.30 -5.60
C ILE A 109 2.36 -3.34 -7.11
N THR A 110 3.05 -4.39 -7.55
CA THR A 110 3.30 -4.70 -8.95
C THR A 110 2.80 -6.10 -9.24
N SER A 111 1.67 -6.20 -9.93
CA SER A 111 1.03 -7.48 -10.30
C SER A 111 1.84 -8.33 -11.29
N LEU A 112 2.99 -7.83 -11.78
CA LEU A 112 3.90 -8.51 -12.69
C LEU A 112 5.15 -8.98 -11.94
N PRO A 113 5.80 -10.06 -12.40
CA PRO A 113 7.07 -10.48 -11.84
C PRO A 113 8.18 -9.46 -12.01
N ARG A 114 9.14 -9.40 -11.09
CA ARG A 114 10.24 -8.40 -11.11
C ARG A 114 11.02 -8.38 -12.43
N LYS A 115 11.25 -9.55 -13.03
CA LYS A 115 11.94 -9.70 -14.32
C LYS A 115 11.18 -9.12 -15.52
N HIS A 116 9.88 -8.84 -15.35
CA HIS A 116 9.00 -8.28 -16.37
C HIS A 116 8.58 -6.84 -16.07
N ASN A 117 9.28 -6.18 -15.14
CA ASN A 117 8.96 -4.81 -14.77
C ASN A 117 9.17 -3.86 -15.96
N SER A 118 8.15 -3.05 -16.25
CA SER A 118 8.25 -2.06 -17.33
C SER A 118 9.17 -0.90 -16.94
N GLU A 119 9.75 -0.20 -17.92
CA GLU A 119 10.54 1.02 -17.63
C GLU A 119 9.74 2.07 -16.85
N SER A 120 8.45 2.22 -17.16
CA SER A 120 7.59 3.17 -16.46
C SER A 120 7.44 2.83 -14.98
N LYS A 121 7.21 1.56 -14.66
CA LYS A 121 7.05 1.09 -13.29
C LYS A 121 8.39 1.11 -12.54
N SER A 122 9.49 0.76 -13.20
CA SER A 122 10.84 0.95 -12.63
C SER A 122 11.11 2.42 -12.28
N ARG A 123 10.76 3.36 -13.15
CA ARG A 123 10.89 4.80 -12.85
C ARG A 123 10.01 5.23 -11.68
N GLN A 124 8.80 4.67 -11.54
CA GLN A 124 7.93 4.94 -10.39
C GLN A 124 8.58 4.45 -9.09
N HIS A 125 9.13 3.23 -9.08
CA HIS A 125 9.84 2.68 -7.92
C HIS A 125 11.07 3.54 -7.57
N ASP A 126 11.85 3.97 -8.57
CA ASP A 126 13.02 4.83 -8.37
C ASP A 126 12.61 6.19 -7.77
N ASN A 127 11.52 6.78 -8.26
CA ASN A 127 11.02 8.06 -7.75
C ASN A 127 10.56 7.92 -6.30
N LEU A 128 9.78 6.87 -5.98
CA LEU A 128 9.33 6.61 -4.62
C LEU A 128 10.52 6.34 -3.69
N SER A 129 11.47 5.51 -4.12
CA SER A 129 12.68 5.18 -3.36
C SER A 129 13.56 6.41 -3.06
N LYS A 130 13.78 7.28 -4.04
CA LYS A 130 14.61 8.48 -3.85
C LYS A 130 13.92 9.56 -3.02
N SER A 131 12.60 9.60 -3.05
CA SER A 131 11.83 10.52 -2.20
C SER A 131 11.66 9.97 -0.78
N SER A 132 11.69 8.65 -0.59
CA SER A 132 11.73 8.01 0.73
C SER A 132 13.05 8.18 1.48
N ASP A 133 14.16 8.46 0.76
CA ASP A 133 15.56 8.38 1.21
C ASP A 133 15.96 9.25 2.43
N THR A 134 15.02 9.87 3.14
CA THR A 134 15.35 10.47 4.45
C THR A 134 14.40 10.15 5.59
N LYS A 135 13.14 9.73 5.39
CA LYS A 135 12.16 9.72 6.50
C LYS A 135 11.06 8.64 6.46
N VAL A 136 10.59 8.25 5.29
CA VAL A 136 9.48 7.28 5.14
C VAL A 136 9.95 6.07 4.35
N PRO A 137 10.11 4.88 4.94
CA PRO A 137 10.50 3.66 4.23
C PRO A 137 9.60 3.36 3.02
N PHE A 138 10.16 2.72 2.00
CA PHE A 138 9.43 2.29 0.79
C PHE A 138 9.73 0.83 0.45
N ILE A 139 8.69 0.06 0.13
CA ILE A 139 8.78 -1.33 -0.29
C ILE A 139 8.01 -1.54 -1.61
N PRO A 140 8.70 -1.83 -2.72
CA PRO A 140 8.05 -2.34 -3.92
C PRO A 140 7.80 -3.84 -3.77
N LEU A 141 6.52 -4.25 -3.83
CA LEU A 141 6.10 -5.65 -3.82
C LEU A 141 5.78 -6.10 -5.24
N PHE A 142 6.41 -7.18 -5.66
CA PHE A 142 6.14 -7.83 -6.94
C PHE A 142 5.23 -9.03 -6.74
N LYS A 143 4.75 -9.58 -7.86
CA LYS A 143 3.84 -10.74 -7.85
C LYS A 143 4.37 -11.88 -6.97
N GLU A 144 5.64 -12.24 -7.11
CA GLU A 144 6.28 -13.28 -6.31
C GLU A 144 6.28 -12.97 -4.80
N ASP A 145 6.49 -11.70 -4.42
CA ASP A 145 6.49 -11.29 -3.01
C ASP A 145 5.08 -11.44 -2.40
N LEU A 146 4.03 -11.13 -3.19
CA LEU A 146 2.64 -11.30 -2.78
C LEU A 146 2.26 -12.78 -2.64
N GLU A 147 2.68 -13.62 -3.60
CA GLU A 147 2.45 -15.06 -3.56
C GLU A 147 3.12 -15.71 -2.34
N ASP A 148 4.36 -15.32 -2.03
CA ASP A 148 5.10 -15.78 -0.83
C ASP A 148 4.43 -15.33 0.48
N MET A 149 3.79 -14.16 0.47
CA MET A 149 2.95 -13.69 1.58
C MET A 149 1.59 -14.40 1.62
N GLY A 150 1.29 -15.33 0.72
CA GLY A 150 -0.02 -15.99 0.63
C GLY A 150 -1.15 -15.08 0.16
N VAL A 151 -0.82 -13.99 -0.55
CA VAL A 151 -1.76 -13.09 -1.21
C VAL A 151 -1.88 -13.52 -2.66
N PHE A 152 -2.98 -14.19 -2.98
CA PHE A 152 -3.24 -14.72 -4.32
C PHE A 152 -4.31 -13.92 -5.04
N PHE A 153 -4.27 -13.95 -6.37
CA PHE A 153 -5.41 -13.51 -7.18
C PHE A 153 -6.57 -14.48 -6.95
N THR A 154 -7.69 -14.03 -6.37
CA THR A 154 -8.89 -14.85 -6.21
C THR A 154 -9.59 -14.96 -7.57
N LEU A 155 -9.24 -15.98 -8.34
CA LEU A 155 -9.96 -16.37 -9.55
C LEU A 155 -10.97 -17.45 -9.18
N GLU A 156 -11.99 -17.14 -8.39
CA GLU A 156 -13.11 -18.08 -8.24
C GLU A 156 -14.46 -17.40 -8.30
N ALA A 157 -15.16 -17.65 -9.42
CA ALA A 157 -16.47 -18.24 -9.36
C ALA A 157 -16.70 -19.19 -10.55
N ILE A 158 -16.48 -20.48 -10.28
CA ILE A 158 -17.28 -21.65 -10.72
C ILE A 158 -17.16 -22.09 -12.19
N ASP A 159 -16.54 -23.26 -12.41
CA ASP A 159 -17.32 -24.41 -12.88
C ASP A 159 -16.86 -25.73 -12.20
N SER A 160 -17.74 -26.18 -11.29
CA SER A 160 -18.06 -27.54 -10.86
C SER A 160 -17.00 -28.64 -10.94
N GLN A 161 -16.57 -29.10 -9.76
CA GLN A 161 -16.45 -30.53 -9.52
C GLN A 161 -17.87 -31.12 -9.37
N GLU A 162 -18.32 -31.85 -10.38
CA GLU A 162 -18.96 -33.17 -10.27
C GLU A 162 -18.78 -33.95 -11.58
#